data_AF-A0A8C5H7T7-F1
#
_entry.id   AF-A0A8C5H7T7-F1
#
_cell.length_a   1.000
_cell.length_b   1.000
_cell.length_c   1.000
_cell.angle_alpha   90.00
_cell.angle_beta   90.00
_cell.angle_gamma   90.00
#
_symmetry.space_group_name_H-M   'P 1'
#
loop_
_entity.id
_entity.type
_entity.pdbx_description
1 polymer ?
#
loop_
_entity_poly.entity_id
_entity_poly.type
_entity_poly.pdbx_seq_one_letter_code
_entity_poly.pdbx_strand_id
1 'polypeptide(L)'
;VHPPTLCFRLFCTLQTLMSEKVTQMMEWASKRSVIRLNGDKFRRFVKAPPRNFSVIIMFTALQPQRQCAVCRQADEEFMVLANSWRYSSAFTNKVFFASVDFDEGSDVFQMLGMNSAPTFLHFPPKGKLRKSDTYELQVRGFAAEQLARWVADRTDVQIRVIRPPNYAGPLLLGFLLAVIGGLAYLRRHNLEFLFNRNVWAFSALCFVLIMISGQMWNHIRGPPYAHKNPNTGEISYIHGSSQAQFVAETHIILFFNAAVTMGMVLLCEAATSNLDTGKRKMMCVTGIGLLMLFFSWLLSIFRKKYQGYPYSFLMR
;
A
#
# COMPACT_ATOMS: atom_id res chain seq x y z
N VAL A 1 -10.33 50.31 -43.33
CA VAL A 1 -9.83 48.95 -43.62
C VAL A 1 -8.49 48.74 -42.93
N HIS A 2 -8.47 48.44 -41.62
CA HIS A 2 -7.26 48.02 -40.90
C HIS A 2 -7.58 47.07 -39.71
N PRO A 3 -8.00 45.82 -39.96
CA PRO A 3 -8.01 44.80 -38.89
C PRO A 3 -6.95 43.67 -38.96
N PRO A 4 -6.21 43.36 -40.06
CA PRO A 4 -5.44 42.11 -40.09
C PRO A 4 -4.19 42.12 -39.22
N THR A 5 -3.58 43.27 -38.95
CA THR A 5 -2.29 43.37 -38.24
C THR A 5 -2.39 43.12 -36.73
N LEU A 6 -3.48 43.54 -36.08
CA LEU A 6 -3.65 43.32 -34.63
C LEU A 6 -3.95 41.85 -34.32
N CYS A 7 -4.80 41.22 -35.15
CA CYS A 7 -5.13 39.80 -35.01
C CYS A 7 -3.92 38.91 -35.29
N PHE A 8 -3.08 39.27 -36.26
CA PHE A 8 -1.83 38.54 -36.55
C PHE A 8 -0.81 38.64 -35.42
N ARG A 9 -0.67 39.82 -34.80
CA ARG A 9 0.19 40.01 -33.61
C ARG A 9 -0.31 39.24 -32.39
N LEU A 10 -1.63 39.20 -32.16
CA LEU A 10 -2.23 38.45 -31.06
C LEU A 10 -2.09 36.93 -31.26
N PHE A 11 -2.27 36.45 -32.49
CA PHE A 11 -2.09 35.04 -32.82
C PHE A 11 -0.63 34.60 -32.67
N CYS A 12 0.31 35.44 -33.13
CA CYS A 12 1.74 35.18 -32.99
C CYS A 12 2.19 35.15 -31.51
N THR A 13 1.70 36.07 -30.67
CA THR A 13 2.00 36.09 -29.23
C THR A 13 1.39 34.93 -28.45
N LEU A 14 0.22 34.43 -28.85
CA LEU A 14 -0.36 33.21 -28.27
C LEU A 14 0.44 31.96 -28.68
N GLN A 15 0.92 31.91 -29.93
CA GLN A 15 1.74 30.81 -30.43
C GLN A 15 3.09 30.72 -29.70
N THR A 16 3.75 31.87 -29.46
CA THR A 16 5.03 31.92 -28.73
C THR A 16 4.84 31.50 -27.27
N LEU A 17 3.82 32.02 -26.59
CA LEU A 17 3.51 31.65 -25.20
C LEU A 17 3.21 30.15 -25.06
N MET A 18 2.51 29.55 -26.03
CA MET A 18 2.25 28.11 -26.05
C MET A 18 3.54 27.30 -26.18
N SER A 19 4.41 27.69 -27.11
CA SER A 19 5.70 27.04 -27.35
C SER A 19 6.61 27.10 -26.13
N GLU A 20 6.65 28.25 -25.45
CA GLU A 20 7.39 28.43 -24.18
C GLU A 20 6.87 27.50 -23.08
N LYS A 21 5.54 27.42 -22.90
CA LYS A 21 4.93 26.52 -21.92
C LYS A 21 5.28 25.05 -22.20
N VAL A 22 5.20 24.62 -23.46
CA VAL A 22 5.56 23.25 -23.85
C VAL A 22 7.03 22.96 -23.59
N THR A 23 7.91 23.89 -23.95
CA THR A 23 9.35 23.75 -23.73
C THR A 23 9.69 23.62 -22.25
N GLN A 24 9.07 24.43 -21.39
CA GLN A 24 9.26 24.34 -19.94
C GLN A 24 8.73 23.03 -19.35
N MET A 25 7.55 22.57 -19.80
CA MET A 25 6.99 21.28 -19.38
C MET A 25 7.88 20.11 -19.82
N MET A 26 8.44 20.18 -21.03
CA MET A 26 9.40 19.19 -21.53
C MET A 26 10.71 19.18 -20.72
N GLU A 27 11.21 20.35 -20.33
CA GLU A 27 12.40 20.46 -19.47
C GLU A 27 12.15 19.85 -18.07
N TRP A 28 10.96 20.05 -17.50
CA TRP A 28 10.62 19.40 -16.24
C TRP A 28 10.40 17.90 -16.40
N ALA A 29 9.73 17.49 -17.47
CA ALA A 29 9.52 16.09 -17.81
C ALA A 29 10.83 15.34 -18.10
N SER A 30 11.88 16.04 -18.55
CA SER A 30 13.22 15.49 -18.75
C SER A 30 14.02 15.35 -17.45
N LYS A 31 13.72 16.13 -16.41
CA LYS A 31 14.32 15.98 -15.08
C LYS A 31 13.59 14.95 -14.21
N ARG A 32 12.25 14.89 -14.30
CA ARG A 32 11.39 13.98 -13.51
C ARG A 32 10.25 13.47 -14.38
N SER A 33 9.88 12.20 -14.22
CA SER A 33 8.73 11.62 -14.95
C SER A 33 7.39 12.21 -14.51
N VAL A 34 7.25 12.55 -13.22
CA VAL A 34 6.08 13.24 -12.67
C VAL A 34 6.46 14.66 -12.25
N ILE A 35 5.78 15.65 -12.81
CA ILE A 35 6.00 17.08 -12.51
C ILE A 35 5.21 17.48 -11.26
N ARG A 36 5.89 17.93 -10.22
CA ARG A 36 5.22 18.47 -9.02
C ARG A 36 4.74 19.90 -9.27
N LEU A 37 3.45 20.13 -9.06
CA LEU A 37 2.77 21.40 -9.29
C LEU A 37 2.23 21.97 -7.98
N ASN A 38 2.56 23.24 -7.73
CA ASN A 38 1.92 24.05 -6.68
C ASN A 38 0.71 24.78 -7.28
N GLY A 39 -0.08 25.47 -6.45
CA GLY A 39 -1.26 26.23 -6.89
C GLY A 39 -1.00 27.19 -8.06
N ASP A 40 0.12 27.93 -8.03
CA ASP A 40 0.47 28.88 -9.10
C ASP A 40 0.87 28.19 -10.41
N LYS A 41 1.65 27.11 -10.31
CA LYS A 41 2.05 26.31 -11.48
C LYS A 41 0.82 25.64 -12.10
N PHE A 42 -0.08 25.12 -11.28
CA PHE A 42 -1.34 24.55 -11.74
C PHE A 42 -2.17 25.59 -12.51
N ARG A 43 -2.33 26.80 -11.96
CA ARG A 43 -3.04 27.89 -12.65
C ARG A 43 -2.40 28.24 -14.00
N ARG A 44 -1.07 28.37 -14.04
CA ARG A 44 -0.33 28.81 -15.24
C ARG A 44 -0.26 27.76 -16.35
N PHE A 45 -0.02 26.49 -16.01
CA PHE A 45 0.24 25.42 -16.98
C PHE A 45 -0.98 24.54 -17.25
N VAL A 46 -1.92 24.42 -16.30
CA VAL A 46 -3.08 23.51 -16.40
C VAL A 46 -4.39 24.24 -16.60
N LYS A 47 -4.62 25.41 -15.98
CA LYS A 47 -5.88 26.18 -16.17
C LYS A 47 -5.78 27.22 -17.27
N ALA A 48 -4.70 28.01 -17.32
CA ALA A 48 -4.58 29.13 -18.25
C ALA A 48 -4.38 28.67 -19.71
N PRO A 49 -5.19 29.18 -20.66
CA PRO A 49 -4.90 29.01 -22.09
C PRO A 49 -3.63 29.80 -22.49
N PRO A 50 -3.06 29.58 -23.68
CA PRO A 50 -3.31 28.50 -24.65
C PRO A 50 -2.62 27.17 -24.26
N ARG A 51 -3.21 26.02 -24.65
CA ARG A 51 -2.64 24.67 -24.46
C ARG A 51 -2.90 23.79 -25.69
N ASN A 52 -1.90 23.00 -26.06
CA ASN A 52 -1.98 21.96 -27.10
C ASN A 52 -1.60 20.56 -26.59
N PHE A 53 -1.44 20.42 -25.27
CA PHE A 53 -1.12 19.19 -24.58
C PHE A 53 -2.20 18.84 -23.55
N SER A 54 -2.37 17.54 -23.33
CA SER A 54 -3.12 16.96 -22.23
C SER A 54 -2.24 16.82 -21.01
N VAL A 55 -2.82 17.05 -19.82
CA VAL A 55 -2.13 16.84 -18.55
C VAL A 55 -2.92 15.84 -17.72
N ILE A 56 -2.25 14.77 -17.29
CA ILE A 56 -2.77 13.79 -16.34
C ILE A 56 -2.24 14.17 -14.97
N ILE A 57 -3.15 14.46 -14.03
CA ILE A 57 -2.80 14.98 -12.71
C ILE A 57 -3.29 14.03 -11.64
N MET A 58 -2.37 13.64 -10.76
CA MET A 58 -2.69 12.99 -9.50
C MET A 58 -2.77 14.03 -8.37
N PHE A 59 -3.93 14.16 -7.77
CA PHE A 59 -4.15 14.89 -6.53
C PHE A 59 -3.90 13.95 -5.36
N THR A 60 -2.94 14.28 -4.51
CA THR A 60 -2.45 13.39 -3.45
C THR A 60 -2.22 14.13 -2.13
N ALA A 61 -1.94 13.38 -1.08
CA ALA A 61 -1.55 13.88 0.24
C ALA A 61 -0.46 12.97 0.81
N LEU A 62 0.77 13.15 0.34
CA LEU A 62 1.92 12.29 0.66
C LEU A 62 2.63 12.69 1.96
N GLN A 63 2.31 13.87 2.51
CA GLN A 63 2.95 14.35 3.72
C GLN A 63 2.75 13.37 4.90
N PRO A 64 3.81 13.01 5.65
CA PRO A 64 3.71 12.00 6.72
C PRO A 64 2.67 12.33 7.80
N GLN A 65 2.41 13.62 8.01
CA GLN A 65 1.39 14.12 8.96
C GLN A 65 -0.03 13.67 8.60
N ARG A 66 -0.31 13.40 7.32
CA ARG A 66 -1.64 12.99 6.82
C ARG A 66 -1.88 11.48 6.89
N GLN A 67 -0.83 10.67 7.06
CA GLN A 67 -0.90 9.22 7.19
C GLN A 67 -1.73 8.50 6.08
N CYS A 68 -1.76 9.04 4.86
CA CYS A 68 -2.53 8.46 3.75
C CYS A 68 -1.81 7.27 3.10
N ALA A 69 -2.12 6.04 3.54
CA ALA A 69 -1.54 4.82 2.98
C ALA A 69 -1.89 4.60 1.50
N VAL A 70 -3.16 4.86 1.12
CA VAL A 70 -3.65 4.71 -0.26
C VAL A 70 -2.94 5.70 -1.20
N CYS A 71 -2.66 6.92 -0.74
CA CYS A 71 -1.96 7.93 -1.52
C CYS A 71 -0.54 7.48 -1.87
N ARG A 72 0.17 6.83 -0.94
CA ARG A 72 1.53 6.31 -1.17
C ARG A 72 1.53 5.18 -2.21
N GLN A 73 0.62 4.22 -2.07
CA GLN A 73 0.49 3.10 -3.02
C GLN A 73 0.09 3.60 -4.42
N ALA A 74 -0.82 4.57 -4.50
CA ALA A 74 -1.22 5.18 -5.75
C ALA A 74 -0.09 6.00 -6.42
N ASP A 75 0.73 6.70 -5.64
CA ASP A 75 1.90 7.43 -6.13
C ASP A 75 2.96 6.50 -6.74
N GLU A 76 3.21 5.34 -6.11
CA GLU A 76 4.12 4.32 -6.64
C GLU A 76 3.67 3.81 -8.03
N GLU A 77 2.40 3.43 -8.17
CA GLU A 77 1.84 2.98 -9.46
C GLU A 77 1.79 4.11 -10.50
N PHE A 78 1.47 5.34 -10.08
CA PHE A 78 1.49 6.50 -10.97
C PHE A 78 2.90 6.83 -11.47
N MET A 79 3.91 6.68 -10.61
CA MET A 79 5.31 6.88 -10.99
C MET A 79 5.78 5.80 -11.98
N VAL A 80 5.35 4.53 -11.80
CA VAL A 80 5.62 3.46 -12.77
C VAL A 80 5.02 3.80 -14.14
N LEU A 81 3.77 4.27 -14.18
CA LEU A 81 3.13 4.72 -15.41
C LEU A 81 3.90 5.87 -16.09
N ALA A 82 4.23 6.91 -15.33
CA ALA A 82 4.93 8.07 -15.85
C ALA A 82 6.35 7.75 -16.34
N ASN A 83 7.07 6.87 -15.63
CA ASN A 83 8.36 6.35 -16.07
C ASN A 83 8.22 5.54 -17.36
N SER A 84 7.22 4.68 -17.45
CA SER A 84 6.94 3.88 -18.64
C SER A 84 6.66 4.76 -19.86
N TRP A 85 5.93 5.87 -19.67
CA TRP A 85 5.71 6.86 -20.72
C TRP A 85 7.01 7.53 -21.17
N ARG A 86 7.83 7.98 -20.19
CA ARG A 86 9.11 8.64 -20.46
C ARG A 86 10.07 7.78 -21.28
N TYR A 87 10.12 6.48 -21.01
CA TYR A 87 10.99 5.53 -21.73
C TYR A 87 10.33 4.90 -22.95
N SER A 88 9.08 5.27 -23.26
CA SER A 88 8.38 4.75 -24.43
C SER A 88 8.94 5.32 -25.73
N SER A 89 9.04 4.49 -26.77
CA SER A 89 9.34 4.96 -28.13
C SER A 89 8.24 5.86 -28.71
N ALA A 90 7.03 5.79 -28.14
CA ALA A 90 5.89 6.63 -28.52
C ALA A 90 5.86 7.98 -27.76
N PHE A 91 6.90 8.33 -27.00
CA PHE A 91 6.93 9.56 -26.20
C PHE A 91 6.73 10.81 -27.07
N THR A 92 5.77 11.64 -26.68
CA THR A 92 5.45 12.91 -27.35
C THR A 92 5.26 14.04 -26.35
N ASN A 93 5.38 15.29 -26.82
CA ASN A 93 5.09 16.50 -26.05
C ASN A 93 3.58 16.82 -25.91
N LYS A 94 2.71 15.83 -26.16
CA LYS A 94 1.25 15.98 -26.10
C LYS A 94 0.66 15.53 -24.76
N VAL A 95 1.35 14.69 -24.00
CA VAL A 95 0.84 14.16 -22.72
C VAL A 95 1.91 14.34 -21.64
N PHE A 96 1.52 15.03 -20.57
CA PHE A 96 2.37 15.26 -19.41
C PHE A 96 1.74 14.69 -18.15
N PHE A 97 2.57 14.10 -17.29
CA PHE A 97 2.17 13.58 -15.98
C PHE A 97 2.60 14.55 -14.88
N ALA A 98 1.67 14.88 -14.00
CA ALA A 98 1.92 15.80 -12.90
C ALA A 98 1.23 15.34 -11.61
N SER A 99 1.71 15.85 -10.48
CA SER A 99 1.08 15.65 -9.18
C SER A 99 0.96 16.96 -8.41
N VAL A 100 -0.12 17.07 -7.64
CA VAL A 100 -0.41 18.20 -6.74
C VAL A 100 -0.65 17.61 -5.36
N ASP A 101 0.20 17.98 -4.40
CA ASP A 101 0.02 17.60 -3.00
C ASP A 101 -0.94 18.60 -2.31
N PHE A 102 -1.78 18.10 -1.41
CA PHE A 102 -2.72 18.90 -0.64
C PHE A 102 -2.03 20.01 0.17
N ASP A 103 -0.87 19.74 0.77
CA ASP A 103 -0.18 20.74 1.59
C ASP A 103 0.54 21.80 0.73
N GLU A 104 0.85 21.52 -0.53
CA GLU A 104 1.47 22.46 -1.48
C GLU A 104 0.44 23.24 -2.35
N GLY A 105 -0.81 22.78 -2.41
CA GLY A 105 -1.83 23.26 -3.34
C GLY A 105 -3.26 23.15 -2.82
N SER A 106 -3.48 23.38 -1.52
CA SER A 106 -4.80 23.28 -0.86
C SER A 106 -5.87 24.16 -1.54
N ASP A 107 -5.46 25.29 -2.11
CA ASP A 107 -6.28 26.18 -2.93
C ASP A 107 -6.82 25.51 -4.21
N VAL A 108 -6.04 24.63 -4.83
CA VAL A 108 -6.46 23.85 -6.00
C VAL A 108 -7.51 22.79 -5.63
N PHE A 109 -7.35 22.14 -4.46
CA PHE A 109 -8.33 21.18 -3.96
C PHE A 109 -9.68 21.85 -3.70
N GLN A 110 -9.68 23.02 -3.07
CA GLN A 110 -10.88 23.83 -2.85
C GLN A 110 -11.50 24.29 -4.19
N MET A 111 -10.67 24.76 -5.13
CA MET A 111 -11.13 25.21 -6.45
C MET A 111 -11.83 24.10 -7.26
N LEU A 112 -11.41 22.85 -7.08
CA LEU A 112 -11.98 21.68 -7.75
C LEU A 112 -13.06 20.97 -6.92
N GLY A 113 -13.32 21.41 -5.69
CA GLY A 113 -14.30 20.80 -4.79
C GLY A 113 -13.94 19.39 -4.35
N MET A 114 -12.64 19.07 -4.24
CA MET A 114 -12.16 17.75 -3.84
C MET A 114 -11.94 17.67 -2.34
N ASN A 115 -12.66 16.75 -1.68
CA ASN A 115 -12.58 16.52 -0.23
C ASN A 115 -11.76 15.29 0.14
N SER A 116 -11.25 14.54 -0.85
CA SER A 116 -10.52 13.28 -0.64
C SER A 116 -9.36 13.12 -1.62
N ALA A 117 -8.33 12.40 -1.17
CA ALA A 117 -7.18 11.99 -1.96
C ALA A 117 -6.97 10.46 -1.83
N PRO A 118 -6.38 9.78 -2.83
CA PRO A 118 -5.92 10.32 -4.11
C PRO A 118 -7.04 10.41 -5.17
N THR A 119 -6.95 11.38 -6.08
CA THR A 119 -7.87 11.53 -7.23
C THR A 119 -7.07 11.77 -8.51
N PHE A 120 -7.41 11.10 -9.62
CA PHE A 120 -6.77 11.32 -10.91
C PHE A 120 -7.71 12.05 -11.88
N LEU A 121 -7.22 13.15 -12.46
CA LEU A 121 -7.96 13.94 -13.44
C LEU A 121 -7.15 14.11 -14.73
N HIS A 122 -7.85 14.05 -15.86
CA HIS A 122 -7.31 14.42 -17.16
C HIS A 122 -7.78 15.82 -17.55
N PHE A 123 -6.83 16.73 -17.80
CA PHE A 123 -7.12 18.05 -18.33
C PHE A 123 -6.86 18.06 -19.84
N PRO A 124 -7.90 18.11 -20.69
CA PRO A 124 -7.72 18.18 -22.12
C PRO A 124 -7.07 19.51 -22.56
N PRO A 125 -6.46 19.56 -23.75
CA PRO A 125 -5.84 20.77 -24.29
C PRO A 125 -6.88 21.88 -24.54
N LYS A 126 -8.10 21.49 -24.92
CA LYS A 126 -9.22 22.41 -25.18
C LYS A 126 -10.49 21.92 -24.48
N GLY A 127 -11.29 22.86 -24.00
CA GLY A 127 -12.60 22.58 -23.39
C GLY A 127 -12.57 22.47 -21.87
N LYS A 128 -13.75 22.26 -21.31
CA LYS A 128 -13.96 22.01 -19.88
C LYS A 128 -13.83 20.52 -19.57
N LEU A 129 -13.51 20.21 -18.31
CA LEU A 129 -13.49 18.85 -17.78
C LEU A 129 -14.85 18.16 -17.99
N ARG A 130 -14.83 16.94 -18.54
CA ARG A 130 -16.00 16.04 -18.61
C ARG A 130 -15.98 15.08 -17.42
N LYS A 131 -17.12 14.48 -17.09
CA LYS A 131 -17.19 13.44 -16.04
C LYS A 131 -16.24 12.27 -16.31
N SER A 132 -16.09 11.87 -17.58
CA SER A 132 -15.15 10.83 -18.01
C SER A 132 -13.66 11.20 -17.92
N ASP A 133 -13.34 12.46 -17.68
CA ASP A 133 -11.97 12.91 -17.36
C ASP A 133 -11.63 12.73 -15.88
N THR A 134 -12.58 12.30 -15.05
CA THR A 134 -12.32 11.90 -13.67
C THR A 134 -12.20 10.39 -13.62
N TYR A 135 -11.09 9.91 -13.06
CA TYR A 135 -10.87 8.47 -12.92
C TYR A 135 -11.61 7.91 -11.70
N GLU A 136 -12.43 6.89 -11.91
CA GLU A 136 -13.19 6.22 -10.86
C GLU A 136 -12.31 5.20 -10.11
N LEU A 137 -11.52 5.72 -9.17
CA LEU A 137 -10.56 4.94 -8.37
C LEU A 137 -11.21 3.77 -7.62
N GLN A 138 -12.41 3.98 -7.08
CA GLN A 138 -13.12 3.00 -6.24
C GLN A 138 -13.52 1.73 -7.00
N VAL A 139 -13.80 1.85 -8.30
CA VAL A 139 -14.27 0.74 -9.15
C VAL A 139 -13.12 0.08 -9.89
N ARG A 140 -12.18 0.87 -10.42
CA ARG A 140 -11.13 0.38 -11.31
C ARG A 140 -9.80 0.07 -10.60
N GLY A 141 -9.61 0.54 -9.37
CA GLY A 141 -8.34 0.45 -8.65
C GLY A 141 -7.26 1.38 -9.24
N PHE A 142 -6.05 1.37 -8.67
CA PHE A 142 -4.95 2.28 -9.05
C PHE A 142 -3.77 1.57 -9.76
N ALA A 143 -3.98 0.37 -10.29
CA ALA A 143 -2.93 -0.32 -11.03
C ALA A 143 -2.50 0.50 -12.26
N ALA A 144 -1.19 0.60 -12.49
CA ALA A 144 -0.59 1.38 -13.57
C ALA A 144 -1.15 1.00 -14.95
N GLU A 145 -1.47 -0.28 -15.19
CA GLU A 145 -2.05 -0.76 -16.44
C GLU A 145 -3.48 -0.24 -16.65
N GLN A 146 -4.27 -0.10 -15.60
CA GLN A 146 -5.64 0.44 -15.68
C GLN A 146 -5.61 1.95 -15.90
N LEU A 147 -4.69 2.65 -15.22
CA LEU A 147 -4.43 4.06 -15.47
C LEU A 147 -3.96 4.29 -16.91
N ALA A 148 -3.06 3.45 -17.43
CA ALA A 148 -2.61 3.52 -18.83
C ALA A 148 -3.76 3.35 -19.83
N ARG A 149 -4.66 2.40 -19.61
CA ARG A 149 -5.86 2.19 -20.45
C ARG A 149 -6.78 3.41 -20.41
N TRP A 150 -7.04 3.95 -19.23
CA TRP A 150 -7.84 5.16 -19.11
C TRP A 150 -7.19 6.36 -19.82
N VAL A 151 -5.87 6.54 -19.68
CA VAL A 151 -5.14 7.58 -20.43
C VAL A 151 -5.27 7.38 -21.93
N ALA A 152 -5.15 6.14 -22.42
CA ALA A 152 -5.36 5.82 -23.83
C ALA A 152 -6.77 6.17 -24.30
N ASP A 153 -7.81 5.83 -23.52
CA ASP A 153 -9.21 6.17 -23.85
C ASP A 153 -9.46 7.68 -23.93
N ARG A 154 -8.71 8.49 -23.17
CA ARG A 154 -8.87 9.95 -23.13
C ARG A 154 -7.99 10.71 -24.12
N THR A 155 -6.81 10.18 -24.42
CA THR A 155 -5.76 10.91 -25.16
C THR A 155 -5.36 10.24 -26.47
N ASP A 156 -5.88 9.04 -26.76
CA ASP A 156 -5.50 8.19 -27.90
C ASP A 156 -4.02 7.75 -27.89
N VAL A 157 -3.33 7.95 -26.76
CA VAL A 157 -1.93 7.57 -26.57
C VAL A 157 -1.84 6.27 -25.80
N GLN A 158 -1.36 5.21 -26.46
CA GLN A 158 -1.17 3.90 -25.83
C GLN A 158 0.18 3.83 -25.10
N ILE A 159 0.14 3.70 -23.78
CA ILE A 159 1.33 3.60 -22.93
C ILE A 159 1.51 2.14 -22.50
N ARG A 160 2.62 1.51 -22.91
CA ARG A 160 3.00 0.17 -22.43
C ARG A 160 3.71 0.30 -21.09
N VAL A 161 3.10 -0.23 -20.03
CA VAL A 161 3.64 -0.17 -18.67
C VAL A 161 4.79 -1.17 -18.52
N ILE A 162 5.95 -0.69 -18.07
CA ILE A 162 7.13 -1.50 -17.76
C ILE A 162 7.39 -1.35 -16.26
N ARG A 163 7.18 -2.42 -15.50
CA ARG A 163 7.46 -2.44 -14.06
C ARG A 163 8.96 -2.65 -13.85
N PRO A 164 9.65 -1.80 -13.06
CA PRO A 164 11.05 -2.03 -12.74
C PRO A 164 11.18 -3.34 -11.95
N PRO A 165 12.13 -4.23 -12.31
CA PRO A 165 12.32 -5.48 -11.58
C PRO A 165 12.71 -5.18 -10.13
N ASN A 166 11.95 -5.75 -9.19
CA ASN A 166 12.28 -5.66 -7.77
C ASN A 166 13.41 -6.64 -7.44
N TYR A 167 14.66 -6.15 -7.45
CA TYR A 167 15.84 -6.94 -7.12
C TYR A 167 15.96 -7.27 -5.62
N ALA A 168 15.23 -6.59 -4.74
CA ALA A 168 15.34 -6.84 -3.30
C ALA A 168 14.89 -8.26 -2.94
N GLY A 169 13.83 -8.77 -3.58
CA GLY A 169 13.33 -10.13 -3.36
C GLY A 169 14.35 -11.22 -3.75
N PRO A 170 14.82 -11.25 -5.01
CA PRO A 170 15.85 -12.19 -5.45
C PRO A 170 17.16 -12.07 -4.67
N LEU A 171 17.57 -10.87 -4.29
CA LEU A 171 18.80 -10.65 -3.51
C LEU A 171 18.66 -11.19 -2.08
N LEU A 172 17.54 -10.92 -1.41
CA LEU A 172 17.24 -11.49 -0.09
C LEU A 172 17.18 -13.01 -0.14
N LEU A 173 16.55 -13.58 -1.18
CA LEU A 173 16.50 -15.03 -1.41
C LEU A 173 17.91 -15.60 -1.62
N GLY A 174 18.72 -14.94 -2.45
CA GLY A 174 20.12 -15.33 -2.69
C GLY A 174 20.96 -15.29 -1.42
N PHE A 175 20.79 -14.26 -0.59
CA PHE A 175 21.45 -14.17 0.71
C PHE A 175 21.01 -15.29 1.66
N LEU A 176 19.71 -15.57 1.73
CA LEU A 176 19.17 -16.64 2.57
C LEU A 176 19.69 -18.02 2.14
N LEU A 177 19.75 -18.28 0.83
CA LEU A 177 20.35 -19.51 0.29
C LEU A 177 21.85 -19.59 0.56
N ALA A 178 22.58 -18.48 0.48
CA ALA A 178 24.01 -18.42 0.82
C ALA A 178 24.26 -18.69 2.31
N VAL A 179 23.41 -18.17 3.20
CA VAL A 179 23.48 -18.43 4.64
C VAL A 179 23.17 -19.90 4.95
N ILE A 180 22.12 -20.46 4.35
CA ILE A 180 21.77 -21.88 4.51
C ILE A 180 22.88 -22.77 3.97
N GLY A 181 23.39 -22.47 2.77
CA GLY A 181 24.51 -23.19 2.16
C GLY A 181 25.79 -23.09 2.96
N GLY A 182 26.11 -21.91 3.50
CA GLY A 182 27.25 -21.66 4.37
C GLY A 182 27.14 -22.42 5.70
N LEU A 183 25.96 -22.40 6.33
CA LEU A 183 25.67 -23.18 7.54
C LEU A 183 25.79 -24.68 7.28
N ALA A 184 25.23 -25.18 6.17
CA ALA A 184 25.32 -26.59 5.79
C ALA A 184 26.77 -27.02 5.49
N TYR A 185 27.57 -26.15 4.87
CA TYR A 185 28.99 -26.40 4.60
C TYR A 185 29.83 -26.42 5.89
N LEU A 186 29.65 -25.43 6.78
CA LEU A 186 30.39 -25.34 8.05
C LEU A 186 29.96 -26.42 9.06
N ARG A 187 28.69 -26.85 9.04
CA ARG A 187 28.14 -27.91 9.89
C ARG A 187 28.07 -29.27 9.20
N ARG A 188 28.84 -29.50 8.13
CA ARG A 188 28.80 -30.75 7.34
C ARG A 188 28.98 -32.03 8.16
N HIS A 189 29.71 -31.95 9.28
CA HIS A 189 29.94 -33.08 10.20
C HIS A 189 28.88 -33.20 11.32
N ASN A 190 28.03 -32.19 11.53
CA ASN A 190 27.04 -32.13 12.63
C ASN A 190 25.64 -31.81 12.09
N LEU A 191 25.19 -32.60 11.10
CA LEU A 191 23.88 -32.48 10.46
C LEU A 191 22.75 -33.16 11.26
N GLU A 192 23.01 -33.63 12.48
CA GLU A 192 22.02 -34.32 13.32
C GLU A 192 20.76 -33.47 13.58
N PHE A 193 20.91 -32.14 13.61
CA PHE A 193 19.78 -31.20 13.72
C PHE A 193 18.79 -31.30 12.54
N LEU A 194 19.28 -31.54 11.32
CA LEU A 194 18.44 -31.66 10.12
C LEU A 194 17.66 -32.97 10.07
N PHE A 195 18.12 -34.01 10.75
CA PHE A 195 17.40 -35.28 10.82
C PHE A 195 16.45 -35.37 12.02
N ASN A 196 16.51 -34.39 12.94
CA ASN A 196 15.65 -34.38 14.12
C ASN A 196 14.20 -34.02 13.76
N ARG A 197 13.29 -35.00 13.86
CA ARG A 197 11.86 -34.83 13.59
C ARG A 197 11.23 -33.72 14.46
N ASN A 198 11.70 -33.53 15.69
CA ASN A 198 11.13 -32.55 16.61
C ASN A 198 11.40 -31.11 16.16
N VAL A 199 12.57 -30.87 15.53
CA VAL A 199 12.93 -29.57 14.96
C VAL A 199 11.99 -29.21 13.81
N TRP A 200 11.73 -30.17 12.91
CA TRP A 200 10.80 -29.97 11.80
C TRP A 200 9.36 -29.80 12.28
N ALA A 201 8.92 -30.59 13.26
CA ALA A 201 7.60 -30.45 13.86
C ALA A 201 7.41 -29.06 14.50
N PHE A 202 8.39 -28.59 15.28
CA PHE A 202 8.38 -27.26 15.87
C PHE A 202 8.40 -26.16 14.81
N SER A 203 9.23 -26.28 13.78
CA SER A 203 9.32 -25.30 12.69
C SER A 203 8.03 -25.20 11.88
N ALA A 204 7.42 -26.35 11.56
CA ALA A 204 6.13 -26.41 10.88
C ALA A 204 5.02 -25.77 11.73
N LEU A 205 5.01 -26.04 13.04
CA LEU A 205 4.06 -25.43 13.97
C LEU A 205 4.21 -23.91 14.01
N CYS A 206 5.44 -23.39 14.15
CA CYS A 206 5.71 -21.96 14.11
C CYS A 206 5.22 -21.31 12.81
N PHE A 207 5.47 -21.95 11.66
CA PHE A 207 5.00 -21.44 10.37
C PHE A 207 3.47 -21.36 10.30
N VAL A 208 2.77 -22.41 10.72
CA VAL A 208 1.30 -22.45 10.75
C VAL A 208 0.74 -21.34 11.66
N LEU A 209 1.32 -21.15 12.85
CA LEU A 209 0.90 -20.11 13.79
C LEU A 209 1.08 -18.70 13.20
N ILE A 210 2.21 -18.44 12.54
CA ILE A 210 2.49 -17.17 11.84
C ILE A 210 1.43 -16.92 10.76
N MET A 211 1.13 -17.94 9.95
CA MET A 211 0.18 -17.80 8.84
C MET A 211 -1.26 -17.59 9.32
N ILE A 212 -1.70 -18.29 10.37
CA ILE A 212 -3.06 -18.17 10.92
C ILE A 212 -3.27 -16.83 11.65
N SER A 213 -2.21 -16.23 12.21
CA SER A 213 -2.34 -14.95 12.95
C SER A 213 -2.76 -13.74 12.10
N GLY A 214 -2.63 -13.82 10.77
CA GLY A 214 -2.94 -12.73 9.83
C GLY A 214 -1.73 -11.97 9.27
N GLN A 215 -0.51 -12.51 9.42
CA GLN A 215 0.72 -11.86 8.93
C GLN A 215 0.72 -11.59 7.42
N MET A 216 0.10 -12.48 6.62
CA MET A 216 0.00 -12.27 5.18
C MET A 216 -0.89 -11.07 4.83
N TRP A 217 -1.97 -10.85 5.58
CA TRP A 217 -2.83 -9.69 5.40
C TRP A 217 -2.07 -8.38 5.68
N ASN A 218 -1.26 -8.36 6.75
CA ASN A 218 -0.39 -7.22 7.06
C ASN A 218 0.64 -6.98 5.95
N HIS A 219 1.24 -8.04 5.41
CA HIS A 219 2.24 -7.93 4.35
C HIS A 219 1.65 -7.30 3.07
N ILE A 220 0.42 -7.69 2.70
CA ILE A 220 -0.24 -7.19 1.49
C ILE A 220 -0.74 -5.76 1.67
N ARG A 221 -1.35 -5.42 2.81
CA ARG A 221 -2.03 -4.14 3.00
C ARG A 221 -1.17 -3.06 3.66
N GLY A 222 -0.12 -3.44 4.40
CA GLY A 222 0.77 -2.51 5.10
C GLY A 222 0.07 -1.60 6.12
N PRO A 223 -0.77 -2.12 7.03
CA PRO A 223 -1.45 -1.30 8.04
C PRO A 223 -0.46 -0.67 9.04
N PRO A 224 -0.84 0.42 9.73
CA PRO A 224 -0.02 0.97 10.81
C PRO A 224 0.07 -0.01 12.00
N TYR A 225 1.12 0.14 12.82
CA TYR A 225 1.36 -0.76 13.95
C TYR A 225 0.32 -0.63 15.07
N ALA A 226 -0.05 0.61 15.41
CA ALA A 226 -1.11 0.96 16.35
C ALA A 226 -1.71 2.31 15.98
N HIS A 227 -2.94 2.58 16.42
CA HIS A 227 -3.59 3.87 16.19
C HIS A 227 -3.73 4.62 17.51
N LYS A 228 -3.41 5.91 17.51
CA LYS A 228 -3.60 6.81 18.65
C LYS A 228 -4.91 7.53 18.47
N ASN A 229 -5.80 7.43 19.45
CA ASN A 229 -7.06 8.17 19.40
C ASN A 229 -6.77 9.67 19.55
N PRO A 230 -7.12 10.52 18.56
CA PRO A 230 -6.82 11.96 18.59
C PRO A 230 -7.45 12.70 19.77
N ASN A 231 -8.57 12.20 20.29
CA ASN A 231 -9.37 12.88 21.31
C ASN A 231 -9.02 12.46 22.74
N THR A 232 -8.55 11.21 22.94
CA THR A 232 -8.24 10.68 24.28
C THR A 232 -6.75 10.43 24.51
N GLY A 233 -5.91 10.50 23.47
CA GLY A 233 -4.47 10.23 23.56
C GLY A 233 -4.12 8.75 23.81
N GLU A 234 -5.11 7.89 24.01
CA GLU A 234 -4.91 6.46 24.26
C GLU A 234 -4.48 5.71 23.00
N ILE A 235 -3.52 4.81 23.16
CA ILE A 235 -3.01 3.95 22.08
C ILE A 235 -3.91 2.71 22.00
N SER A 236 -4.69 2.60 20.92
CA SER A 236 -5.46 1.39 20.64
C SER A 236 -4.63 0.39 19.83
N TYR A 237 -4.38 -0.78 20.40
CA TYR A 237 -3.63 -1.88 19.78
C TYR A 237 -4.50 -2.86 18.97
N ILE A 238 -5.82 -2.77 19.12
CA ILE A 238 -6.81 -3.62 18.43
C ILE A 238 -7.71 -2.73 17.60
N HIS A 239 -7.93 -3.09 16.33
CA HIS A 239 -8.79 -2.33 15.44
C HIS A 239 -10.28 -2.59 15.74
N GLY A 240 -11.10 -1.54 15.77
CA GLY A 240 -12.53 -1.65 16.13
C GLY A 240 -13.44 -2.22 15.04
N SER A 241 -13.00 -2.22 13.78
CA SER A 241 -13.72 -2.85 12.66
C SER A 241 -13.18 -4.24 12.36
N SER A 242 -14.06 -5.16 11.96
CA SER A 242 -13.74 -6.52 11.51
C SER A 242 -12.98 -6.59 10.19
N GLN A 243 -13.08 -5.55 9.35
CA GLN A 243 -12.50 -5.51 8.01
C GLN A 243 -11.01 -5.07 7.99
N ALA A 244 -10.48 -4.64 9.14
CA ALA A 244 -9.11 -4.15 9.25
C ALA A 244 -8.43 -4.70 10.52
N GLN A 245 -7.10 -4.73 10.48
CA GLN A 245 -6.26 -5.29 11.53
C GLN A 245 -5.01 -4.40 11.70
N PHE A 246 -4.51 -4.28 12.93
CA PHE A 246 -3.22 -3.65 13.20
C PHE A 246 -2.09 -4.68 13.27
N VAL A 247 -0.85 -4.25 13.02
CA VAL A 247 0.31 -5.17 13.13
C VAL A 247 0.47 -5.69 14.56
N ALA A 248 0.25 -4.84 15.56
CA ALA A 248 0.27 -5.25 16.97
C ALA A 248 -0.75 -6.37 17.28
N GLU A 249 -1.95 -6.29 16.69
CA GLU A 249 -3.03 -7.27 16.88
C GLU A 249 -2.60 -8.68 16.43
N THR A 250 -1.88 -8.77 15.32
CA THR A 250 -1.34 -10.05 14.80
C THR A 250 -0.35 -10.70 15.76
N HIS A 251 0.52 -9.93 16.41
CA HIS A 251 1.45 -10.46 17.41
C HIS A 251 0.73 -10.97 18.67
N ILE A 252 -0.33 -10.28 19.10
CA ILE A 252 -1.17 -10.70 20.23
C ILE A 252 -1.88 -12.01 19.90
N ILE A 253 -2.50 -12.09 18.71
CA ILE A 253 -3.20 -13.30 18.24
C ILE A 253 -2.23 -14.46 18.08
N LEU A 254 -1.03 -14.22 17.57
CA LEU A 254 0.02 -15.23 17.46
C LEU A 254 0.38 -15.81 18.83
N PHE A 255 0.60 -14.95 19.82
CA PHE A 255 0.92 -15.37 21.18
C PHE A 255 -0.20 -16.21 21.82
N PHE A 256 -1.47 -15.79 21.67
CA PHE A 256 -2.60 -16.54 22.22
C PHE A 256 -2.81 -17.89 21.54
N ASN A 257 -2.71 -17.97 20.21
CA ASN A 257 -2.79 -19.26 19.51
C ASN A 257 -1.62 -20.18 19.88
N ALA A 258 -0.41 -19.64 20.08
CA ALA A 258 0.73 -20.41 20.55
C ALA A 258 0.49 -20.97 21.96
N ALA A 259 -0.05 -20.17 22.87
CA ALA A 259 -0.37 -20.60 24.24
C ALA A 259 -1.46 -21.67 24.29
N VAL A 260 -2.54 -21.52 23.51
CA VAL A 260 -3.60 -22.55 23.38
C VAL A 260 -3.04 -23.84 22.81
N THR A 261 -2.20 -23.75 21.77
CA THR A 261 -1.61 -24.93 21.14
C THR A 261 -0.64 -25.63 22.08
N MET A 262 0.15 -24.89 22.85
CA MET A 262 1.02 -25.43 23.90
C MET A 262 0.19 -26.16 24.98
N GLY A 263 -0.92 -25.57 25.41
CA GLY A 263 -1.86 -26.22 26.33
C GLY A 263 -2.37 -27.57 25.79
N MET A 264 -2.72 -27.62 24.49
CA MET A 264 -3.16 -28.85 23.83
C MET A 264 -2.03 -29.90 23.73
N VAL A 265 -0.81 -29.49 23.39
CA VAL A 265 0.36 -30.39 23.32
C VAL A 265 0.65 -31.00 24.68
N LEU A 266 0.63 -30.20 25.76
CA LEU A 266 0.81 -30.69 27.13
C LEU A 266 -0.23 -31.73 27.53
N LEU A 267 -1.49 -31.58 27.08
CA LEU A 267 -2.55 -32.56 27.33
C LEU A 267 -2.31 -33.87 26.58
N CYS A 268 -1.92 -33.78 25.30
CA CYS A 268 -1.59 -34.95 24.49
C CYS A 268 -0.36 -35.71 25.04
N GLU A 269 0.69 -34.99 25.46
CA GLU A 269 1.86 -35.59 26.08
C GLU A 269 1.53 -36.18 27.46
N ALA A 270 0.69 -35.51 28.26
CA ALA A 270 0.23 -36.07 29.53
C ALA A 270 -0.54 -37.39 29.31
N ALA A 271 -1.34 -37.50 28.25
CA ALA A 271 -2.09 -38.73 27.96
C ALA A 271 -1.21 -39.89 27.47
N THR A 272 -0.17 -39.60 26.69
CA THR A 272 0.65 -40.62 26.01
C THR A 272 1.97 -40.95 26.73
N SER A 273 2.44 -40.11 27.65
CA SER A 273 3.71 -40.30 28.35
C SER A 273 3.63 -41.30 29.51
N ASN A 274 4.68 -42.12 29.64
CA ASN A 274 4.92 -43.01 30.79
C ASN A 274 5.67 -42.28 31.93
N LEU A 275 5.35 -41.01 32.16
CA LEU A 275 5.94 -40.23 33.24
C LEU A 275 5.28 -40.55 34.59
N ASP A 276 5.97 -40.24 35.69
CA ASP A 276 5.43 -40.39 37.04
C ASP A 276 4.04 -39.78 37.16
N THR A 277 3.16 -40.46 37.90
CA THR A 277 1.76 -40.05 38.09
C THR A 277 1.62 -38.60 38.57
N GLY A 278 2.55 -38.11 39.39
CA GLY A 278 2.59 -36.71 39.85
C GLY A 278 2.86 -35.72 38.71
N LYS A 279 3.87 -35.98 37.87
CA LYS A 279 4.25 -35.12 36.74
C LYS A 279 3.15 -35.09 35.68
N ARG A 280 2.53 -36.24 35.39
CA ARG A 280 1.40 -36.33 34.46
C ARG A 280 0.20 -35.51 34.92
N LYS A 281 -0.16 -35.58 36.20
CA LYS A 281 -1.24 -34.77 36.77
C LYS A 281 -0.94 -33.27 36.65
N MET A 282 0.29 -32.85 36.94
CA MET A 282 0.70 -31.46 36.81
C MET A 282 0.60 -30.97 35.35
N MET A 283 1.11 -31.72 34.38
CA MET A 283 1.00 -31.36 32.95
C MET A 283 -0.44 -31.24 32.49
N CYS A 284 -1.32 -32.16 32.92
CA CYS A 284 -2.73 -32.13 32.58
C CYS A 284 -3.45 -30.89 33.16
N VAL A 285 -3.24 -30.60 34.44
CA VAL A 285 -3.84 -29.42 35.10
C VAL A 285 -3.34 -28.12 34.44
N THR A 286 -2.03 -28.00 34.19
CA THR A 286 -1.46 -26.85 33.50
C THR A 286 -1.99 -26.71 32.07
N GLY A 287 -2.11 -27.82 31.33
CA GLY A 287 -2.65 -27.83 29.98
C GLY A 287 -4.10 -27.36 29.90
N ILE A 288 -4.97 -27.86 30.79
CA ILE A 288 -6.37 -27.41 30.89
C ILE A 288 -6.42 -25.91 31.25
N GLY A 289 -5.62 -25.48 32.23
CA GLY A 289 -5.58 -24.09 32.68
C GLY A 289 -5.17 -23.12 31.56
N LEU A 290 -4.12 -23.44 30.81
CA LEU A 290 -3.68 -22.66 29.66
C LEU A 290 -4.77 -22.58 28.58
N LEU A 291 -5.37 -23.72 28.24
CA LEU A 291 -6.40 -23.78 27.22
C LEU A 291 -7.61 -22.93 27.62
N MET A 292 -8.14 -23.09 28.84
CA MET A 292 -9.30 -22.33 29.30
C MET A 292 -9.04 -20.82 29.37
N LEU A 293 -7.88 -20.41 29.90
CA LEU A 293 -7.55 -18.99 30.08
C LEU A 293 -7.35 -18.28 28.75
N PHE A 294 -6.48 -18.81 27.88
CA PHE A 294 -6.14 -18.15 26.62
C PHE A 294 -7.26 -18.23 25.59
N PHE A 295 -8.03 -19.33 25.57
CA PHE A 295 -9.23 -19.42 24.72
C PHE A 295 -10.29 -18.40 25.14
N SER A 296 -10.45 -18.15 26.45
CA SER A 296 -11.34 -17.10 26.96
C SER A 296 -10.93 -15.72 26.50
N TRP A 297 -9.64 -15.39 26.58
CA TRP A 297 -9.12 -14.11 26.10
C TRP A 297 -9.28 -13.93 24.60
N LEU A 298 -9.07 -14.99 23.82
CA LEU A 298 -9.27 -14.95 22.38
C LEU A 298 -10.75 -14.64 22.04
N LEU A 299 -11.69 -15.29 22.72
CA LEU A 299 -13.13 -15.01 22.57
C LEU A 299 -13.52 -13.59 22.98
N SER A 300 -12.95 -13.06 24.07
CA SER A 300 -13.20 -11.68 24.52
C SER A 300 -12.73 -10.65 23.47
N ILE A 301 -11.53 -10.83 22.89
CA ILE A 301 -11.05 -9.97 21.80
C ILE A 301 -11.93 -10.11 20.56
N PHE A 302 -12.30 -11.33 20.19
CA PHE A 302 -13.16 -11.58 19.04
C PHE A 302 -14.51 -10.85 19.19
N ARG A 303 -15.12 -10.90 20.37
CA ARG A 303 -16.38 -10.21 20.68
C ARG A 303 -16.25 -8.69 20.66
N LYS A 304 -15.12 -8.15 21.13
CA LYS A 304 -14.84 -6.72 21.02
C LYS A 304 -14.81 -6.24 19.56
N LYS A 305 -14.32 -7.09 18.65
CA LYS A 305 -14.25 -6.80 17.21
C LYS A 305 -15.56 -7.08 16.48
N TYR A 306 -16.30 -8.10 16.92
CA TYR A 306 -17.63 -8.48 16.43
C TYR A 306 -18.66 -8.32 17.53
N GLN A 307 -19.22 -7.11 17.67
CA GLN A 307 -20.17 -6.76 18.72
C GLN A 307 -21.46 -7.61 18.72
N GLY A 308 -21.79 -8.27 17.60
CA GLY A 308 -22.92 -9.19 17.48
C GLY A 308 -22.69 -10.61 18.02
N TYR A 309 -21.49 -10.94 18.53
CA TYR A 309 -21.20 -12.29 19.01
C TYR A 309 -21.77 -12.55 20.42
N PRO A 310 -22.67 -13.54 20.61
CA PRO A 310 -23.45 -13.68 21.84
C PRO A 310 -22.77 -14.53 22.93
N TYR A 311 -21.76 -15.34 22.59
CA TYR A 311 -21.15 -16.30 23.53
C TYR A 311 -19.92 -15.73 24.23
N SER A 312 -19.76 -16.07 25.51
CA SER A 312 -18.59 -15.77 26.36
C SER A 312 -18.28 -17.01 27.18
N PHE A 313 -17.00 -17.27 27.44
CA PHE A 313 -16.56 -18.44 28.22
C PHE A 313 -16.33 -18.08 29.70
N LEU A 314 -15.14 -17.59 30.08
CA LEU A 314 -14.86 -17.16 31.46
C LEU A 314 -14.77 -15.64 31.65
N MET A 315 -14.27 -14.90 30.65
CA MET A 315 -14.13 -13.45 30.73
C MET A 315 -15.06 -12.77 29.72
N ARG A 316 -15.70 -11.69 30.15
CA ARG A 316 -16.59 -10.87 29.32
C ARG A 316 -15.84 -9.87 28.47
#